data_AF-A0A2T0B1R4-F1
#
_entry.id   AF-A0A2T0B1R4-F1
#
_cell.length_a   1.000
_cell.length_b   1.000
_cell.length_c   1.000
_cell.angle_alpha   90.00
_cell.angle_beta   90.00
_cell.angle_gamma   90.00
#
_symmetry.space_group_name_H-M   'P 1'
#
loop_
_entity.id
_entity.type
_entity.pdbx_description
1 polymer ?
#
loop_
_entity_poly.entity_id
_entity_poly.type
_entity_poly.pdbx_seq_one_letter_code
_entity_poly.pdbx_strand_id
1 'polypeptide(L)' 'MLELKTQYGTFGNFRDLYRFMLEEDIENVRVTTYYIFDKLSTLNLSLQEIKNLAYSK' A
#
# COMPACT_ATOMS: atom_id res chain seq x y z
N MET A 1 0.75 -11.43 9.40
CA MET A 1 1.68 -10.71 8.52
C MET A 1 0.83 -9.97 7.50
N LEU A 2 0.96 -8.65 7.41
CA LEU A 2 0.26 -7.84 6.42
C LEU A 2 1.10 -7.83 5.16
N GLU A 3 0.55 -8.31 4.05
CA GLU A 3 1.20 -8.19 2.74
C GLU A 3 0.38 -7.23 1.87
N LEU A 4 1.04 -6.19 1.36
CA LEU A 4 0.46 -5.22 0.45
C LEU A 4 0.87 -5.60 -0.98
N LYS A 5 -0.02 -6.26 -1.71
CA LYS A 5 0.22 -6.56 -3.13
C LYS A 5 -0.27 -5.42 -3.99
N THR A 6 0.62 -4.89 -4.81
CA THR A 6 0.29 -3.86 -5.80
C THR A 6 0.61 -4.35 -7.20
N GLN A 7 0.28 -3.53 -8.20
CA GLN A 7 0.67 -3.79 -9.59
C GLN A 7 2.18 -3.69 -9.83
N TYR A 8 2.93 -3.11 -8.89
CA TYR A 8 4.38 -2.88 -8.99
C TYR A 8 5.19 -3.88 -8.18
N GLY A 9 4.59 -4.55 -7.20
CA GLY A 9 5.30 -5.49 -6.33
C GLY A 9 4.53 -5.83 -5.06
N THR A 10 5.20 -6.52 -4.14
CA THR A 10 4.68 -6.81 -2.81
C THR A 10 5.46 -6.02 -1.77
N PHE A 11 4.76 -5.32 -0.89
CA PHE A 11 5.35 -4.49 0.16
C PHE A 11 4.92 -5.02 1.53
N GLY A 12 5.84 -5.00 2.49
CA GLY A 12 5.58 -5.47 3.86
C GLY A 12 4.85 -4.44 4.74
N ASN A 13 4.84 -3.16 4.34
CA ASN A 13 4.20 -2.08 5.08
C ASN A 13 3.88 -0.90 4.14
N PHE A 14 2.98 -0.01 4.57
CA PHE A 14 2.58 1.17 3.80
C PHE A 14 3.68 2.22 3.65
N ARG A 15 4.70 2.23 4.53
CA ARG A 15 5.80 3.20 4.49
C ARG A 15 6.76 2.93 3.33
N ASP A 16 7.08 1.67 3.08
CA ASP A 16 7.93 1.27 1.95
C ASP A 16 7.19 1.51 0.63
N LEU A 17 5.90 1.18 0.59
CA LEU A 17 5.04 1.52 -0.55
C LEU A 17 4.98 3.03 -0.79
N TYR A 18 4.83 3.85 0.26
CA TYR A 18 4.84 5.30 0.15
C TYR A 18 6.13 5.84 -0.45
N ARG A 19 7.29 5.33 0.01
CA ARG A 19 8.60 5.74 -0.50
C ARG A 19 8.76 5.39 -1.98
N PHE A 20 8.42 4.16 -2.35
CA PHE A 20 8.43 3.72 -3.74
C PHE A 20 7.56 4.60 -4.63
N MET A 21 6.34 4.93 -4.18
CA MET A 21 5.45 5.81 -4.93
C MET A 21 6.01 7.22 -5.11
N LEU A 22 6.76 7.75 -4.13
CA LEU A 22 7.44 9.05 -4.27
C LEU A 22 8.62 9.00 -5.24
N GLU A 23 9.41 7.92 -5.22
CA GLU A 23 10.59 7.77 -6.08
C GLU A 23 10.19 7.62 -7.56
N GLU A 24 9.09 6.92 -7.82
CA GLU A 24 8.59 6.61 -9.17
C GLU A 24 7.51 7.60 -9.66
N ASP A 25 7.24 8.69 -8.92
CA ASP A 25 6.22 9.70 -9.23
C ASP A 25 4.80 9.12 -9.45
N ILE A 26 4.40 8.17 -8.60
CA ILE A 26 3.13 7.45 -8.67
C ILE A 26 2.10 8.12 -7.75
N GLU A 27 1.05 8.69 -8.33
CA GLU A 27 -0.03 9.32 -7.56
C GLU A 27 -1.07 8.35 -7.00
N ASN A 28 -1.30 7.22 -7.67
CA ASN A 28 -2.36 6.27 -7.34
C ASN A 28 -1.87 4.83 -7.48
N VAL A 29 -2.22 3.97 -6.52
CA VAL A 29 -1.86 2.56 -6.54
C VAL A 29 -3.01 1.69 -6.10
N ARG A 30 -3.19 0.57 -6.80
CA ARG A 30 -4.09 -0.50 -6.36
C ARG A 30 -3.36 -1.36 -5.34
N VAL A 31 -3.87 -1.39 -4.11
CA VAL A 31 -3.34 -2.21 -3.01
C VAL A 31 -4.32 -3.31 -2.68
N THR A 32 -3.84 -4.55 -2.66
CA THR A 32 -4.59 -5.69 -2.15
C THR A 32 -3.92 -6.14 -0.86
N THR A 33 -4.64 -6.00 0.25
CA THR A 33 -4.17 -6.36 1.60
C THR A 33 -4.47 -7.82 1.89
N TYR A 34 -3.45 -8.64 2.05
CA TYR A 34 -3.64 -10.02 2.52
C TYR A 34 -3.41 -10.06 4.03
N TYR A 35 -4.48 -10.28 4.79
CA TYR A 35 -4.39 -10.71 6.18
C TYR A 35 -4.51 -12.24 6.22
N ILE A 36 -3.61 -12.88 6.97
CA ILE A 36 -3.49 -14.35 7.07
C ILE A 36 -4.82 -15.05 7.44
N PHE A 37 -5.77 -14.33 8.06
CA PHE A 37 -7.06 -14.88 8.50
C PHE A 37 -8.28 -14.35 7.73
N ASP A 38 -8.13 -13.36 6.86
CA ASP A 38 -9.25 -12.80 6.09
C ASP A 38 -8.76 -12.16 4.78
N LYS A 39 -9.43 -12.52 3.68
CA LYS A 39 -9.09 -12.05 2.33
C LYS A 39 -9.63 -10.62 2.18
N LEU A 40 -8.80 -9.63 2.47
CA LEU A 40 -9.24 -8.24 2.56
C LEU A 40 -9.05 -7.48 1.24
N SER A 41 -10.20 -7.06 0.71
CA SER A 41 -10.46 -5.92 -0.16
C SER A 41 -9.28 -5.32 -0.92
N THR A 42 -9.39 -5.36 -2.25
CA THR A 42 -8.58 -4.52 -3.13
C THR A 42 -9.08 -3.08 -3.04
N LEU A 43 -8.19 -2.16 -2.67
CA LEU A 43 -8.46 -0.73 -2.56
C LEU A 43 -7.57 0.01 -3.55
N ASN A 44 -8.12 0.98 -4.27
CA ASN A 44 -7.30 1.98 -4.97
C ASN A 44 -7.04 3.10 -3.97
N LEU A 45 -5.77 3.36 -3.68
CA LEU A 45 -5.34 4.36 -2.73
C LEU A 45 -4.47 5.40 -3.45
N SER A 46 -4.73 6.67 -3.16
CA SER A 46 -3.87 7.77 -3.58
C SER A 46 -2.62 7.87 -2.71
N LEU A 47 -1.60 8.58 -3.19
CA LEU A 47 -0.37 8.86 -2.46
C LEU A 47 -0.64 9.52 -1.09
N GLN A 48 -1.63 10.42 -1.00
CA GLN A 48 -2.03 11.02 0.26
C GLN A 48 -2.67 10.02 1.23
N GLU A 49 -3.52 9.12 0.74
CA GLU A 49 -4.10 8.06 1.58
C GLU A 49 -3.03 7.08 2.07
N ILE A 50 -2.11 6.69 1.20
CA ILE A 50 -0.96 5.84 1.54
C ILE A 50 -0.10 6.53 2.61
N LYS A 51 0.15 7.84 2.48
CA LYS A 51 0.85 8.64 3.50
C LYS A 51 0.12 8.58 4.83
N ASN A 52 -1.20 8.80 4.84
CA ASN A 52 -1.98 8.76 6.07
C ASN A 52 -1.91 7.38 6.71
N LEU A 53 -2.00 6.28 5.95
CA LEU A 53 -1.86 4.92 6.47
C LEU A 53 -0.45 4.60 6.95
N ALA A 54 0.58 5.13 6.30
CA ALA A 54 1.98 4.92 6.67
C ALA A 54 2.38 5.64 7.98
N TYR A 55 1.67 6.71 8.35
CA TYR A 55 1.96 7.53 9.52
C TYR A 55 0.80 7.64 10.52
N SER A 56 -0.29 6.88 10.32
CA SER A 56 -1.38 6.78 11.30
C SER A 56 -0.83 6.13 12.56
N LYS A 57 -0.82 6.89 13.65
CA LYS A 57 -0.40 6.44 14.98
C LYS A 57 -1.45 5.53 15.62
#